data_AF-A0A7W0VUK3-F1
#
_entry.id   AF-A0A7W0VUK3-F1
#
_cell.length_a   1.000
_cell.length_b   1.000
_cell.length_c   1.000
_cell.angle_alpha   90.00
_cell.angle_beta   90.00
_cell.angle_gamma   90.00
#
_symmetry.space_group_name_H-M   'P 1'
#
loop_
_entity.id
_entity.type
_entity.pdbx_description
1 polymer ?
#
loop_
_entity_poly.entity_id
_entity_poly.type
_entity_poly.pdbx_seq_one_letter_code
_entity_poly.pdbx_strand_id
1 'polypeptide(L)'
;MQGSGAQPYILRNVAGVYSCSCPAWRNQSAAIERRSCKHLRQLRGDAIETARVGTAAAPARAARTAGAAQVSATGTAPPILLAHPWDQVVDLSGWWMSEKLDGVRAYWDGTRFLSRLGNQFHAPDWFIADLPKDVILDGELWAGRKKFQRGVSIARRQDKSDDWRELTYVVFDAPAHDAAFEQRLEHVRQLMEASGSQHARWLPHERCTGLDHLRAELARVEELGGEGLMMRQPGSRYEVGRSWTLRKVKTFHDAEARVIAHVRGAGRHGGRLGSLQCELPNGKVFNVGTGLSDAERNNPPPVGTVVTFRYQELSNDGVPRFPSYVGVRDDVAWPPTDTPAPAPAPARARAAAPARAAQVTASPTTRRTFTRGDDVWSIELDGRTVKIRSETPGTEAEDTTRHSPNPAAAWRDADSLIAAKLRDGYVEIVA
;
A
#
# COMPACT_ATOMS: atom_id res chain seq x y z
N MET A 1 4.37 -2.55 21.08
CA MET A 1 3.43 -3.46 21.78
C MET A 1 3.91 -4.89 21.62
N GLN A 2 4.18 -5.58 22.72
CA GLN A 2 4.70 -6.95 22.65
C GLN A 2 3.63 -7.90 22.09
N GLY A 3 4.03 -8.73 21.13
CA GLY A 3 3.16 -9.68 20.46
C GLY A 3 3.81 -11.07 20.36
N SER A 4 3.32 -11.93 19.47
CA SER A 4 3.85 -13.29 19.30
C SER A 4 5.18 -13.38 18.53
N GLY A 5 5.76 -12.25 18.12
CA GLY A 5 7.05 -12.19 17.42
C GLY A 5 8.18 -11.74 18.35
N ALA A 6 9.42 -12.03 17.95
CA ALA A 6 10.62 -11.64 18.71
C ALA A 6 10.79 -10.12 18.84
N GLN A 7 10.29 -9.35 17.87
CA GLN A 7 10.30 -7.88 17.89
C GLN A 7 8.91 -7.33 18.22
N PRO A 8 8.81 -6.25 19.03
CA PRO A 8 7.53 -5.62 19.34
C PRO A 8 6.83 -5.11 18.08
N TYR A 9 5.50 -5.28 18.01
CA TYR A 9 4.73 -4.65 16.95
C TYR A 9 4.61 -3.15 17.19
N ILE A 10 4.97 -2.37 16.18
CA ILE A 10 4.78 -0.93 16.08
C ILE A 10 3.31 -0.64 15.76
N LEU A 11 2.68 0.21 16.57
CA LEU A 11 1.33 0.75 16.34
C LEU A 11 1.50 2.25 16.05
N ARG A 12 0.78 2.78 15.06
CA ARG A 12 0.83 4.21 14.70
C ARG A 12 -0.57 4.76 14.53
N ASN A 13 -0.74 6.04 14.84
CA ASN A 13 -1.88 6.86 14.43
C ASN A 13 -1.33 8.05 13.64
N VAL A 14 -1.60 8.09 12.34
CA VAL A 14 -1.17 9.19 11.46
C VAL A 14 -2.43 9.78 10.83
N ALA A 15 -2.68 11.07 11.08
CA ALA A 15 -3.86 11.79 10.57
C ALA A 15 -5.21 11.10 10.85
N GLY A 16 -5.34 10.41 11.99
CA GLY A 16 -6.56 9.68 12.38
C GLY A 16 -6.62 8.23 11.89
N VAL A 17 -5.65 7.79 11.09
CA VAL A 17 -5.56 6.43 10.56
C VAL A 17 -4.71 5.57 11.48
N TYR A 18 -5.33 4.56 12.08
CA TYR A 18 -4.66 3.62 12.98
C TYR A 18 -4.10 2.43 12.22
N SER A 19 -2.85 2.07 12.55
CA SER A 19 -2.12 0.98 11.91
C SER A 19 -1.32 0.15 12.91
N CYS A 20 -1.07 -1.11 12.55
CA CYS A 20 -0.24 -2.02 13.33
C CYS A 20 0.64 -2.85 12.39
N SER A 21 1.92 -2.99 12.73
CA SER A 21 2.88 -3.83 12.01
C SER A 21 2.67 -5.34 12.23
N CYS A 22 1.66 -5.77 12.98
CA CYS A 22 1.39 -7.20 13.14
C CYS A 22 0.82 -7.83 11.85
N PRO A 23 1.09 -9.11 11.58
CA PRO A 23 0.53 -9.81 10.42
C PRO A 23 -1.00 -9.78 10.38
N ALA A 24 -1.66 -9.88 11.54
CA ALA A 24 -3.11 -9.91 11.65
C ALA A 24 -3.78 -8.61 11.19
N TRP A 25 -3.10 -7.46 11.29
CA TRP A 25 -3.58 -6.19 10.75
C TRP A 25 -3.15 -6.01 9.29
N ARG A 26 -1.85 -6.24 9.00
CA ARG A 26 -1.25 -6.01 7.67
C ARG A 26 -1.87 -6.84 6.56
N ASN A 27 -2.30 -8.06 6.86
CA ASN A 27 -2.81 -9.01 5.88
C ASN A 27 -4.33 -8.92 5.67
N GLN A 28 -5.01 -7.94 6.27
CA GLN A 28 -6.45 -7.77 6.06
C GLN A 28 -6.76 -7.22 4.67
N SER A 29 -7.80 -7.78 4.05
CA SER A 29 -8.30 -7.35 2.75
C SER A 29 -9.15 -6.07 2.80
N ALA A 30 -9.49 -5.59 4.00
CA ALA A 30 -10.23 -4.35 4.18
C ALA A 30 -9.38 -3.11 3.84
N ALA A 31 -10.04 -1.99 3.51
CA ALA A 31 -9.40 -0.68 3.41
C ALA A 31 -8.71 -0.34 4.74
N ILE A 32 -7.58 0.37 4.68
CA ILE A 32 -6.71 0.66 5.85
C ILE A 32 -7.50 1.28 7.01
N GLU A 33 -8.41 2.21 6.68
CA GLU A 33 -9.34 2.86 7.62
C GLU A 33 -10.24 1.90 8.40
N ARG A 34 -10.47 0.70 7.87
CA ARG A 34 -11.34 -0.33 8.44
C ARG A 34 -10.57 -1.57 8.94
N ARG A 35 -9.23 -1.54 8.93
CA ARG A 35 -8.43 -2.65 9.46
C ARG A 35 -8.30 -2.55 10.97
N SER A 36 -8.40 -3.69 11.65
CA SER A 36 -8.23 -3.79 13.11
C SER A 36 -7.32 -4.95 13.49
N CYS A 37 -6.87 -5.06 14.73
CA CYS A 37 -6.25 -6.28 15.23
C CYS A 37 -6.34 -6.32 16.76
N LYS A 38 -6.00 -7.45 17.38
CA LYS A 38 -5.97 -7.56 18.85
C LYS A 38 -5.12 -6.46 19.51
N HIS A 39 -4.05 -6.02 18.86
CA HIS A 39 -3.17 -4.97 19.39
C HIS A 39 -3.82 -3.59 19.35
N LEU A 40 -4.50 -3.23 18.24
CA LEU A 40 -5.25 -1.97 18.17
C LEU A 40 -6.45 -1.97 19.11
N ARG A 41 -7.12 -3.12 19.26
CA ARG A 41 -8.20 -3.32 20.23
C ARG A 41 -7.71 -3.15 21.66
N GLN A 42 -6.57 -3.75 22.01
CA GLN A 42 -5.96 -3.59 23.32
C GLN A 42 -5.46 -2.16 23.57
N LEU A 43 -4.97 -1.45 22.55
CA LEU A 43 -4.56 -0.05 22.67
C LEU A 43 -5.76 0.90 22.86
N ARG A 44 -6.88 0.64 22.18
CA ARG A 44 -7.99 1.59 22.08
C ARG A 44 -9.24 1.22 22.86
N GLY A 45 -9.33 -0.01 23.34
CA GLY A 45 -10.56 -0.61 23.80
C GLY A 45 -11.40 -1.18 22.64
N ASP A 46 -12.03 -2.32 22.90
CA ASP A 46 -12.82 -3.06 21.90
C ASP A 46 -14.00 -2.26 21.36
N ALA A 47 -14.69 -1.50 22.21
CA ALA A 47 -15.85 -0.71 21.81
C ALA A 47 -15.48 0.42 20.83
N ILE A 48 -14.42 1.17 21.14
CA ILE A 48 -13.94 2.29 20.33
C ILE A 48 -13.41 1.78 18.98
N GLU A 49 -12.67 0.67 19.02
CA GLU A 49 -12.09 0.10 17.82
C GLU A 49 -13.16 -0.55 16.91
N THR A 50 -14.18 -1.17 17.49
CA THR A 50 -15.33 -1.73 16.76
C THR A 50 -16.17 -0.62 16.12
N ALA A 51 -16.43 0.47 16.84
CA ALA A 51 -17.12 1.65 16.31
C ALA A 51 -16.36 2.29 15.13
N ARG A 52 -15.01 2.30 15.18
CA ARG A 52 -14.21 2.83 14.06
C ARG A 52 -14.32 1.98 12.80
N VAL A 53 -14.16 0.66 12.92
CA VAL A 53 -14.08 -0.22 11.73
C VAL A 53 -15.44 -0.64 11.19
N GLY A 54 -16.53 -0.31 11.89
CA GLY A 54 -17.90 -0.56 11.46
C GLY A 54 -18.32 -2.04 11.51
N THR A 55 -17.54 -2.92 12.15
CA THR A 55 -17.86 -4.35 12.34
C THR A 55 -17.25 -4.91 13.63
N ALA A 56 -17.98 -5.80 14.32
CA ALA A 56 -17.40 -6.74 15.27
C ALA A 56 -16.67 -7.83 14.48
N ALA A 57 -15.37 -8.02 14.71
CA ALA A 57 -14.60 -9.01 13.98
C ALA A 57 -14.98 -10.44 14.44
N ALA A 58 -15.28 -11.32 13.49
CA ALA A 58 -15.39 -12.76 13.72
C ALA A 58 -14.02 -13.35 14.17
N PRO A 59 -14.00 -14.41 14.99
CA PRO A 59 -12.77 -15.06 15.41
C PRO A 59 -12.04 -15.70 14.22
N ALA A 60 -10.71 -15.78 14.32
CA ALA A 60 -9.84 -16.32 13.29
C ALA A 60 -10.23 -17.76 12.92
N ARG A 61 -10.54 -18.00 11.65
CA ARG A 61 -10.76 -19.36 11.13
C ARG A 61 -9.45 -19.95 10.63
N ALA A 62 -9.18 -21.17 11.06
CA ALA A 62 -8.02 -21.98 10.69
C ALA A 62 -7.89 -22.19 9.17
N ALA A 63 -6.65 -22.39 8.73
CA ALA A 63 -6.28 -22.66 7.35
C ALA A 63 -7.11 -23.80 6.76
N ARG A 64 -7.68 -23.60 5.56
CA ARG A 64 -8.21 -24.67 4.72
C ARG A 64 -7.58 -24.63 3.35
N THR A 65 -7.17 -25.83 2.95
CA THR A 65 -6.48 -26.24 1.73
C THR A 65 -7.25 -25.88 0.46
N ALA A 66 -6.49 -25.51 -0.57
CA ALA A 66 -7.00 -25.11 -1.88
C ALA A 66 -7.65 -26.31 -2.61
N GLY A 67 -8.92 -26.13 -3.01
CA GLY A 67 -9.59 -27.00 -3.96
C GLY A 67 -9.19 -26.61 -5.38
N ALA A 68 -8.64 -27.58 -6.11
CA ALA A 68 -8.23 -27.45 -7.50
C ALA A 68 -9.44 -27.31 -8.44
N ALA A 69 -9.40 -26.30 -9.31
CA ALA A 69 -10.14 -26.29 -10.56
C ALA A 69 -9.12 -26.51 -11.67
N GLN A 70 -9.26 -27.64 -12.38
CA GLN A 70 -8.39 -28.00 -13.49
C GLN A 70 -8.71 -27.17 -14.73
N VAL A 71 -7.71 -26.43 -15.22
CA VAL A 71 -7.51 -26.15 -16.63
C VAL A 71 -6.00 -26.26 -16.89
N SER A 72 -5.66 -27.04 -17.90
CA SER A 72 -4.37 -27.64 -18.22
C SER A 72 -3.24 -26.63 -18.48
N ALA A 73 -2.06 -26.85 -17.86
CA ALA A 73 -0.79 -26.28 -18.31
C ALA A 73 0.35 -27.23 -17.94
N THR A 74 1.08 -27.72 -18.95
CA THR A 74 2.36 -28.42 -18.79
C THR A 74 3.44 -27.40 -18.46
N GLY A 75 3.65 -27.12 -17.16
CA GLY A 75 4.74 -26.26 -16.69
C GLY A 75 4.61 -25.90 -15.21
N THR A 76 5.66 -26.11 -14.41
CA THR A 76 5.74 -25.62 -13.03
C THR A 76 5.92 -24.10 -13.05
N ALA A 77 5.05 -23.36 -12.34
CA ALA A 77 5.15 -21.90 -12.27
C ALA A 77 6.51 -21.46 -11.67
N PRO A 78 7.15 -20.41 -12.21
CA PRO A 78 8.45 -19.97 -11.73
C PRO A 78 8.39 -19.40 -10.30
N PRO A 79 9.47 -19.55 -9.51
CA PRO A 79 9.51 -19.12 -8.11
C PRO A 79 9.71 -17.60 -7.98
N ILE A 80 8.63 -16.84 -8.21
CA ILE A 80 8.70 -15.38 -8.32
C ILE A 80 8.34 -14.63 -7.03
N LEU A 81 9.00 -13.50 -6.80
CA LEU A 81 8.68 -12.53 -5.76
C LEU A 81 7.48 -11.65 -6.17
N LEU A 82 6.54 -11.44 -5.26
CA LEU A 82 5.31 -10.66 -5.48
C LEU A 82 5.20 -9.49 -4.50
N ALA A 83 4.80 -8.33 -5.00
CA ALA A 83 4.69 -7.11 -4.20
C ALA A 83 3.41 -7.04 -3.35
N HIS A 84 3.50 -6.41 -2.18
CA HIS A 84 2.34 -5.84 -1.48
C HIS A 84 2.04 -4.42 -1.98
N PRO A 85 0.78 -3.94 -1.95
CA PRO A 85 0.53 -2.51 -2.09
C PRO A 85 1.19 -1.76 -0.92
N TRP A 86 1.75 -0.58 -1.19
CA TRP A 86 2.15 0.34 -0.14
C TRP A 86 0.91 0.92 0.55
N ASP A 87 0.97 0.97 1.87
CA ASP A 87 -0.13 1.34 2.75
C ASP A 87 -0.11 2.84 3.12
N GLN A 88 0.85 3.61 2.61
CA GLN A 88 1.08 5.02 2.94
C GLN A 88 1.44 5.28 4.41
N VAL A 89 1.68 4.22 5.19
CA VAL A 89 1.99 4.30 6.63
C VAL A 89 3.46 3.97 6.88
N VAL A 90 3.98 2.99 6.14
CA VAL A 90 5.39 2.61 6.23
C VAL A 90 6.24 3.72 5.62
N ASP A 91 7.23 4.18 6.37
CA ASP A 91 8.24 5.08 5.87
C ASP A 91 9.14 4.31 4.89
N LEU A 92 9.25 4.83 3.67
CA LEU A 92 10.02 4.24 2.59
C LEU A 92 11.33 5.01 2.33
N SER A 93 11.68 5.95 3.20
CA SER A 93 12.99 6.60 3.17
C SER A 93 14.10 5.56 3.19
N GLY A 94 15.07 5.71 2.29
CA GLY A 94 16.16 4.78 2.05
C GLY A 94 15.80 3.57 1.19
N TRP A 95 14.53 3.31 0.85
CA TRP A 95 14.18 2.20 -0.05
C TRP A 95 14.63 2.47 -1.48
N TRP A 96 14.89 1.42 -2.24
CA TRP A 96 15.13 1.52 -3.68
C TRP A 96 13.80 1.70 -4.41
N MET A 97 13.76 2.68 -5.30
CA MET A 97 12.59 3.12 -6.03
C MET A 97 12.84 2.97 -7.53
N SER A 98 11.87 2.43 -8.26
CA SER A 98 11.90 2.34 -9.73
C SER A 98 10.52 2.58 -10.31
N GLU A 99 10.45 2.90 -11.60
CA GLU A 99 9.17 2.90 -12.32
C GLU A 99 8.53 1.51 -12.26
N LYS A 100 7.22 1.48 -12.00
CA LYS A 100 6.40 0.30 -12.21
C LYS A 100 6.02 0.23 -13.69
N LEU A 101 6.54 -0.78 -14.38
CA LEU A 101 6.23 -1.01 -15.78
C LEU A 101 4.89 -1.75 -15.93
N ASP A 102 4.04 -1.26 -16.84
CA ASP A 102 2.78 -1.90 -17.25
C ASP A 102 3.03 -2.77 -18.49
N GLY A 103 3.68 -3.91 -18.30
CA GLY A 103 4.03 -4.85 -19.36
C GLY A 103 3.52 -6.26 -19.07
N VAL A 104 4.25 -7.25 -19.58
CA VAL A 104 4.04 -8.66 -19.25
C VAL A 104 5.25 -9.21 -18.54
N ARG A 105 5.11 -9.55 -17.26
CA ARG A 105 6.17 -10.19 -16.49
C ARG A 105 6.68 -11.46 -17.18
N ALA A 106 7.99 -11.51 -17.36
CA ALA A 106 8.69 -12.62 -17.99
C ALA A 106 9.87 -13.05 -17.11
N TYR A 107 9.93 -14.35 -16.85
CA TYR A 107 11.01 -15.01 -16.13
C TYR A 107 11.90 -15.69 -17.16
N TRP A 108 13.16 -15.30 -17.24
CA TRP A 108 14.16 -15.93 -18.10
C TRP A 108 14.84 -17.07 -17.35
N ASP A 109 14.71 -18.29 -17.86
CA ASP A 109 15.27 -19.49 -17.24
C ASP A 109 16.70 -19.85 -17.73
N GLY A 110 17.34 -18.95 -18.48
CA GLY A 110 18.60 -19.20 -19.19
C GLY A 110 18.41 -19.65 -20.64
N THR A 111 17.20 -20.07 -21.02
CA THR A 111 16.92 -20.60 -22.36
C THR A 111 15.65 -20.05 -23.00
N ARG A 112 14.63 -19.73 -22.19
CA ARG A 112 13.32 -19.27 -22.65
C ARG A 112 12.67 -18.36 -21.63
N PHE A 113 11.68 -17.61 -22.10
CA PHE A 113 10.82 -16.82 -21.23
C PHE A 113 9.61 -17.61 -20.76
N LEU A 114 9.34 -17.53 -19.47
CA LEU A 114 8.18 -18.09 -18.80
C LEU A 114 7.32 -16.95 -18.22
N SER A 115 6.02 -17.04 -18.43
CA SER A 115 5.05 -16.19 -17.73
C SER A 115 5.01 -16.53 -16.25
N ARG A 116 4.34 -15.67 -15.47
CA ARG A 116 4.02 -15.92 -14.06
C ARG A 116 3.40 -17.29 -13.75
N LEU A 117 2.63 -17.85 -14.68
CA LEU A 117 1.96 -19.16 -14.50
C LEU A 117 2.76 -20.33 -15.08
N GLY A 118 3.97 -20.09 -15.61
CA GLY A 118 4.81 -21.12 -16.22
C GLY A 118 4.58 -21.32 -17.72
N ASN A 119 3.64 -20.61 -18.34
CA ASN A 119 3.45 -20.67 -19.79
C ASN A 119 4.65 -20.05 -20.52
N GLN A 120 5.19 -20.73 -21.52
CA GLN A 120 6.28 -20.21 -22.34
C GLN A 120 5.83 -19.07 -23.25
N PHE A 121 6.66 -18.04 -23.37
CA PHE A 121 6.56 -17.06 -24.46
C PHE A 121 7.49 -17.48 -25.60
N HIS A 122 6.98 -17.46 -26.83
CA HIS A 122 7.72 -17.87 -28.01
C HIS A 122 8.49 -16.67 -28.60
N ALA A 123 9.53 -16.24 -27.88
CA ALA A 123 10.43 -15.21 -28.38
C ALA A 123 11.21 -15.71 -29.61
N PRO A 124 11.43 -14.87 -30.63
CA PRO A 124 12.32 -15.18 -31.74
C PRO A 124 13.77 -15.38 -31.27
N ASP A 125 14.52 -16.20 -32.00
CA ASP A 125 15.89 -16.55 -31.60
C ASP A 125 16.81 -15.32 -31.56
N TRP A 126 16.59 -14.35 -32.46
CA TRP A 126 17.30 -13.07 -32.46
C TRP A 126 17.01 -12.20 -31.24
N PHE A 127 15.86 -12.35 -30.58
CA PHE A 127 15.49 -11.56 -29.40
C PHE A 127 16.25 -12.04 -28.15
N ILE A 128 16.56 -13.34 -28.09
CA ILE A 128 17.19 -13.99 -26.93
C ILE A 128 18.67 -14.31 -27.16
N ALA A 129 19.21 -14.07 -28.36
CA ALA A 129 20.56 -14.47 -28.74
C ALA A 129 21.64 -13.94 -27.79
N ASP A 130 21.48 -12.69 -27.35
CA ASP A 130 22.45 -11.97 -26.52
C ASP A 130 22.17 -12.11 -25.01
N LEU A 131 21.11 -12.83 -24.61
CA LEU A 131 20.80 -13.01 -23.18
C LEU A 131 21.75 -14.02 -22.53
N PRO A 132 22.17 -13.79 -21.27
CA PRO A 132 23.02 -14.72 -20.54
C PRO A 132 22.30 -16.06 -20.32
N LYS A 133 22.95 -17.17 -20.65
CA LYS A 133 22.33 -18.51 -20.66
C LYS A 133 22.48 -19.29 -19.36
N ASP A 134 23.41 -18.85 -18.52
CA ASP A 134 23.76 -19.43 -17.23
C ASP A 134 23.15 -18.67 -16.04
N VAL A 135 22.31 -17.66 -16.31
CA VAL A 135 21.71 -16.80 -15.30
C VAL A 135 20.19 -16.79 -15.41
N ILE A 136 19.54 -16.82 -14.25
CA ILE A 136 18.10 -16.63 -14.12
C ILE A 136 17.80 -15.15 -13.90
N LEU A 137 16.90 -14.59 -14.71
CA LEU A 137 16.53 -13.18 -14.65
C LEU A 137 15.00 -13.03 -14.48
N ASP A 138 14.60 -11.99 -13.76
CA ASP A 138 13.20 -11.61 -13.57
C ASP A 138 13.01 -10.18 -14.08
N GLY A 139 12.03 -10.01 -14.97
CA GLY A 139 11.83 -8.77 -15.69
C GLY A 139 10.44 -8.63 -16.29
N GLU A 140 10.29 -7.60 -17.10
CA GLU A 140 9.04 -7.27 -17.78
C GLU A 140 9.31 -7.18 -19.29
N LEU A 141 8.53 -7.90 -20.11
CA LEU A 141 8.42 -7.62 -21.53
C LEU A 141 7.56 -6.36 -21.71
N TRP A 142 8.18 -5.28 -22.17
CA TRP A 142 7.60 -3.95 -22.13
C TRP A 142 7.65 -3.27 -23.50
N ALA A 143 6.51 -2.79 -23.98
CA ALA A 143 6.36 -2.14 -25.28
C ALA A 143 6.44 -0.60 -25.22
N GLY A 144 6.64 -0.05 -24.02
CA GLY A 144 6.51 1.38 -23.72
C GLY A 144 5.28 1.72 -22.88
N ARG A 145 5.22 2.97 -22.42
CA ARG A 145 4.10 3.49 -21.63
C ARG A 145 2.79 3.47 -22.43
N LYS A 146 1.67 3.19 -21.76
CA LYS A 146 0.32 3.08 -22.35
C LYS A 146 0.18 2.05 -23.47
N LYS A 147 1.11 1.10 -23.60
CA LYS A 147 1.13 0.07 -24.65
C LYS A 147 0.91 -1.36 -24.12
N PHE A 148 0.35 -1.51 -22.92
CA PHE A 148 0.09 -2.81 -22.30
C PHE A 148 -0.66 -3.79 -23.23
N GLN A 149 -1.77 -3.37 -23.83
CA GLN A 149 -2.55 -4.24 -24.73
C GLN A 149 -1.74 -4.70 -25.95
N ARG A 150 -0.94 -3.80 -26.54
CA ARG A 150 -0.03 -4.15 -27.64
C ARG A 150 1.04 -5.14 -27.16
N GLY A 151 1.68 -4.88 -26.02
CA GLY A 151 2.68 -5.78 -25.45
C GLY A 151 2.15 -7.19 -25.18
N VAL A 152 0.95 -7.29 -24.59
CA VAL A 152 0.25 -8.57 -24.38
C VAL A 152 -0.06 -9.25 -25.70
N SER A 153 -0.54 -8.51 -26.71
CA SER A 153 -0.88 -9.07 -28.02
C SER A 153 0.33 -9.72 -28.70
N ILE A 154 1.51 -9.12 -28.57
CA ILE A 154 2.77 -9.64 -29.15
C ILE A 154 3.26 -10.85 -28.36
N ALA A 155 3.41 -10.72 -27.04
CA ALA A 155 4.00 -11.76 -26.20
C ALA A 155 3.23 -13.09 -26.24
N ARG A 156 1.91 -13.05 -26.46
CA ARG A 156 1.05 -14.25 -26.54
C ARG A 156 1.08 -14.96 -27.88
N ARG A 157 1.64 -14.37 -28.94
CA ARG A 157 1.73 -15.03 -30.25
C ARG A 157 2.70 -16.21 -30.17
N GLN A 158 2.40 -17.26 -30.94
CA GLN A 158 3.25 -18.46 -31.05
C GLN A 158 4.10 -18.47 -32.32
N ASP A 159 3.93 -17.46 -33.19
CA ASP A 159 4.51 -17.40 -34.53
C ASP A 159 5.92 -16.80 -34.58
N LYS A 160 6.50 -16.40 -33.42
CA LYS A 160 7.80 -15.72 -33.33
C LYS A 160 7.89 -14.53 -34.32
N SER A 161 6.81 -13.75 -34.46
CA SER A 161 6.76 -12.65 -35.43
C SER A 161 7.81 -11.54 -35.18
N ASP A 162 8.12 -10.77 -36.22
CA ASP A 162 8.95 -9.56 -36.11
C ASP A 162 8.35 -8.45 -35.23
N ASP A 163 7.08 -8.55 -34.82
CA ASP A 163 6.46 -7.59 -33.89
C ASP A 163 7.21 -7.53 -32.54
N TRP A 164 7.96 -8.58 -32.19
CA TRP A 164 8.82 -8.61 -31.00
C TRP A 164 9.84 -7.46 -30.96
N ARG A 165 10.12 -6.79 -32.08
CA ARG A 165 10.98 -5.60 -32.14
C ARG A 165 10.40 -4.41 -31.37
N GLU A 166 9.09 -4.41 -31.13
CA GLU A 166 8.43 -3.41 -30.27
C GLU A 166 8.62 -3.69 -28.78
N LEU A 167 9.10 -4.88 -28.39
CA LEU A 167 9.30 -5.26 -27.00
C LEU A 167 10.74 -5.01 -26.57
N THR A 168 10.90 -4.69 -25.29
CA THR A 168 12.17 -4.74 -24.58
C THR A 168 11.98 -5.58 -23.33
N TYR A 169 12.91 -6.50 -23.06
CA TYR A 169 12.99 -7.20 -21.78
C TYR A 169 13.70 -6.32 -20.75
N VAL A 170 12.92 -5.72 -19.85
CA VAL A 170 13.44 -4.81 -18.82
C VAL A 170 13.60 -5.59 -17.51
N VAL A 171 14.85 -5.87 -17.15
CA VAL A 171 15.24 -6.76 -16.05
C VAL A 171 15.33 -5.99 -14.74
N PHE A 172 14.72 -6.49 -13.67
CA PHE A 172 14.70 -5.83 -12.37
C PHE A 172 15.23 -6.68 -11.22
N ASP A 173 15.50 -7.98 -11.42
CA ASP A 173 16.11 -8.84 -10.39
C ASP A 173 16.80 -10.08 -11.00
N ALA A 174 17.65 -10.74 -10.21
CA ALA A 174 18.31 -12.01 -10.54
C ALA A 174 18.01 -13.05 -9.45
N PRO A 175 16.88 -13.79 -9.52
CA PRO A 175 16.38 -14.62 -8.42
C PRO A 175 17.34 -15.70 -7.91
N ALA A 176 18.19 -16.24 -8.79
CA ALA A 176 19.15 -17.30 -8.43
C ALA A 176 20.46 -16.76 -7.83
N HIS A 177 20.68 -15.45 -7.85
CA HIS A 177 21.87 -14.84 -7.26
C HIS A 177 21.65 -14.63 -5.75
N ASP A 178 22.21 -15.51 -4.90
CA ASP A 178 22.01 -15.46 -3.45
C ASP A 178 22.78 -14.31 -2.77
N ALA A 179 22.28 -13.10 -2.97
CA ALA A 179 22.87 -11.87 -2.45
C ALA A 179 21.76 -10.90 -1.98
N ALA A 180 22.16 -9.81 -1.33
CA ALA A 180 21.26 -8.70 -1.05
C ALA A 180 20.79 -8.02 -2.36
N PHE A 181 19.65 -7.32 -2.32
CA PHE A 181 19.06 -6.72 -3.51
C PHE A 181 20.02 -5.82 -4.29
N GLU A 182 20.82 -5.00 -3.60
CA GLU A 182 21.82 -4.13 -4.20
C GLU A 182 22.83 -4.91 -5.06
N GLN A 183 23.31 -6.04 -4.55
CA GLN A 183 24.26 -6.90 -5.25
C GLN A 183 23.60 -7.61 -6.43
N ARG A 184 22.34 -8.05 -6.28
CA ARG A 184 21.58 -8.65 -7.39
C ARG A 184 21.32 -7.63 -8.51
N LEU A 185 20.95 -6.40 -8.17
CA LEU A 185 20.71 -5.35 -9.15
C LEU A 185 22.00 -4.95 -9.88
N GLU A 186 23.11 -4.82 -9.15
CA GLU A 186 24.42 -4.54 -9.75
C GLU A 186 24.87 -5.69 -10.67
N HIS A 187 24.64 -6.95 -10.28
CA HIS A 187 24.90 -8.10 -11.13
C HIS A 187 24.08 -8.04 -12.43
N VAL A 188 22.78 -7.73 -12.33
CA VAL A 188 21.92 -7.51 -13.51
C VAL A 188 22.45 -6.38 -14.38
N ARG A 189 22.85 -5.25 -13.79
CA ARG A 189 23.41 -4.11 -14.52
C ARG A 189 24.63 -4.52 -15.35
N GLN A 190 25.59 -5.20 -14.72
CA GLN A 190 26.80 -5.68 -15.38
C GLN A 190 26.50 -6.66 -16.52
N LEU A 191 25.59 -7.62 -16.30
CA LEU A 191 25.18 -8.56 -17.35
C LEU A 191 24.52 -7.86 -18.53
N MET A 192 23.64 -6.90 -18.28
CA MET A 192 22.93 -6.19 -19.35
C MET A 192 23.87 -5.28 -20.14
N GLU A 193 24.81 -4.61 -19.48
CA GLU A 193 25.84 -3.79 -20.14
C GLU A 193 26.84 -4.63 -20.95
N ALA A 194 27.18 -5.83 -20.46
CA ALA A 194 28.08 -6.75 -21.16
C ALA A 194 27.42 -7.49 -22.33
N SER A 195 26.09 -7.70 -22.29
CA SER A 195 25.38 -8.47 -23.33
C SER A 195 25.39 -7.79 -24.69
N GLY A 196 25.44 -6.46 -24.75
CA GLY A 196 25.26 -5.71 -25.99
C GLY A 196 23.86 -5.83 -26.61
N SER A 197 22.89 -6.42 -25.89
CA SER A 197 21.55 -6.66 -26.39
C SER A 197 20.82 -5.35 -26.73
N GLN A 198 20.22 -5.30 -27.91
CA GLN A 198 19.32 -4.20 -28.30
C GLN A 198 17.90 -4.35 -27.73
N HIS A 199 17.59 -5.53 -27.19
CA HIS A 199 16.25 -5.93 -26.79
C HIS A 199 16.13 -6.22 -25.29
N ALA A 200 17.20 -6.07 -24.52
CA ALA A 200 17.20 -6.23 -23.09
C ALA A 200 17.99 -5.12 -22.40
N ARG A 201 17.50 -4.69 -21.23
CA ARG A 201 18.19 -3.70 -20.40
C ARG A 201 17.82 -3.88 -18.93
N TRP A 202 18.67 -3.40 -18.03
CA TRP A 202 18.34 -3.35 -16.61
C TRP A 202 17.39 -2.19 -16.31
N LEU A 203 16.62 -2.30 -15.22
CA LEU A 203 15.71 -1.26 -14.73
C LEU A 203 16.44 -0.34 -13.74
N PRO A 204 16.58 0.97 -14.05
CA PRO A 204 17.12 1.93 -13.11
C PRO A 204 16.36 1.97 -11.80
N HIS A 205 17.11 1.94 -10.69
CA HIS A 205 16.60 2.18 -9.35
C HIS A 205 17.37 3.34 -8.71
N GLU A 206 16.67 4.14 -7.93
CA GLU A 206 17.25 5.22 -7.14
C GLU A 206 16.86 5.11 -5.66
N ARG A 207 17.62 5.74 -4.77
CA ARG A 207 17.29 5.76 -3.34
C ARG A 207 16.21 6.80 -3.09
N CYS A 208 15.08 6.37 -2.55
CA CYS A 208 14.05 7.27 -2.05
C CYS A 208 14.57 8.03 -0.82
N THR A 209 14.49 9.36 -0.84
CA THR A 209 15.00 10.22 0.24
C THR A 209 13.92 10.63 1.22
N GLY A 210 12.66 10.28 0.93
CA GLY A 210 11.51 10.60 1.77
C GLY A 210 10.21 10.65 0.99
N LEU A 211 9.13 10.95 1.72
CA LEU A 211 7.78 10.99 1.17
C LEU A 211 7.61 12.01 0.04
N ASP A 212 8.25 13.17 0.14
CA ASP A 212 8.15 14.21 -0.89
C ASP A 212 8.84 13.80 -2.19
N HIS A 213 10.02 13.18 -2.10
CA HIS A 213 10.70 12.60 -3.26
C HIS A 213 9.85 11.49 -3.90
N LEU A 214 9.30 10.58 -3.09
CA LEU A 214 8.40 9.52 -3.58
C LEU A 214 7.19 10.09 -4.33
N ARG A 215 6.57 11.14 -3.79
CA ARG A 215 5.40 11.79 -4.41
C ARG A 215 5.76 12.53 -5.70
N ALA A 216 6.87 13.26 -5.70
CA ALA A 216 7.36 13.97 -6.87
C ALA A 216 7.68 13.00 -8.01
N GLU A 217 8.39 11.90 -7.70
CA GLU A 217 8.73 10.88 -8.69
C GLU A 217 7.49 10.13 -9.19
N LEU A 218 6.53 9.82 -8.31
CA LEU A 218 5.26 9.21 -8.70
C LEU A 218 4.50 10.11 -9.69
N ALA A 219 4.37 11.39 -9.37
CA ALA A 219 3.70 12.36 -10.23
C ALA A 219 4.40 12.51 -11.58
N ARG A 220 5.74 12.59 -11.59
CA ARG A 220 6.54 12.66 -12.82
C ARG A 220 6.35 11.42 -13.70
N VAL A 221 6.38 10.22 -13.11
CA VAL A 221 6.16 8.97 -13.84
C VAL A 221 4.74 8.92 -14.42
N GLU A 222 3.73 9.31 -13.66
CA GLU A 222 2.33 9.34 -14.10
C GLU A 222 2.10 10.37 -15.22
N GLU A 223 2.70 11.56 -15.14
CA GLU A 223 2.65 12.59 -16.18
C GLU A 223 3.21 12.06 -17.51
N LEU A 224 4.29 11.29 -17.43
CA LEU A 224 4.88 10.67 -18.61
C LEU A 224 4.10 9.41 -19.08
N GLY A 225 3.02 9.03 -18.39
CA GLY A 225 2.15 7.90 -18.72
C GLY A 225 2.55 6.56 -18.13
N GLY A 226 3.42 6.54 -17.13
CA GLY A 226 3.82 5.34 -16.38
C GLY A 226 2.76 4.90 -15.36
N GLU A 227 2.87 3.67 -14.86
CA GLU A 227 1.81 3.05 -14.03
C GLU A 227 1.91 3.37 -12.53
N GLY A 228 3.08 3.82 -12.08
CA GLY A 228 3.39 4.06 -10.68
C GLY A 228 4.83 3.68 -10.35
N LEU A 229 5.10 3.32 -9.09
CA LEU A 229 6.45 2.99 -8.62
C LEU A 229 6.51 1.62 -7.94
N MET A 230 7.68 1.01 -7.97
CA MET A 230 8.04 -0.17 -7.20
C MET A 230 9.09 0.20 -6.17
N MET A 231 8.96 -0.34 -4.96
CA MET A 231 9.78 -0.02 -3.80
C MET A 231 10.39 -1.29 -3.25
N ARG A 232 11.71 -1.38 -3.21
CA ARG A 232 12.47 -2.54 -2.76
C ARG A 232 13.25 -2.22 -1.49
N GLN A 233 13.06 -3.06 -0.47
CA GLN A 233 13.70 -2.89 0.82
C GLN A 233 15.22 -3.08 0.70
N PRO A 234 16.03 -2.18 1.28
CA PRO A 234 17.49 -2.30 1.29
C PRO A 234 17.94 -3.59 1.97
N GLY A 235 18.99 -4.22 1.44
CA GLY A 235 19.53 -5.46 2.02
C GLY A 235 18.64 -6.69 1.89
N SER A 236 17.47 -6.59 1.24
CA SER A 236 16.51 -7.71 1.17
C SER A 236 17.04 -8.87 0.33
N ARG A 237 16.88 -10.10 0.84
CA ARG A 237 17.05 -11.34 0.07
C ARG A 237 15.89 -11.52 -0.91
N TYR A 238 16.06 -12.40 -1.89
CA TYR A 238 14.95 -12.78 -2.76
C TYR A 238 14.00 -13.71 -2.00
N GLU A 239 12.70 -13.39 -1.99
CA GLU A 239 11.69 -14.17 -1.30
C GLU A 239 10.62 -14.64 -2.29
N VAL A 240 10.47 -15.96 -2.43
CA VAL A 240 9.46 -16.54 -3.31
C VAL A 240 8.08 -16.31 -2.71
N GLY A 241 7.13 -15.85 -3.54
CA GLY A 241 5.78 -15.51 -3.11
C GLY A 241 5.65 -14.05 -2.72
N ARG A 242 4.58 -13.72 -1.99
CA ARG A 242 4.28 -12.32 -1.67
C ARG A 242 5.08 -11.87 -0.45
N SER A 243 5.90 -10.84 -0.62
CA SER A 243 6.76 -10.31 0.44
C SER A 243 6.58 -8.81 0.63
N TRP A 244 6.76 -8.36 1.87
CA TRP A 244 6.74 -6.97 2.26
C TRP A 244 8.05 -6.23 1.92
N THR A 245 9.10 -6.98 1.55
CA THR A 245 10.36 -6.41 1.03
C THR A 245 10.17 -5.76 -0.34
N LEU A 246 9.09 -6.08 -1.05
CA LEU A 246 8.71 -5.46 -2.31
C LEU A 246 7.31 -4.84 -2.20
N ARG A 247 7.22 -3.53 -2.47
CA ARG A 247 5.96 -2.79 -2.44
C ARG A 247 5.68 -2.11 -3.77
N LYS A 248 4.41 -2.00 -4.13
CA LYS A 248 3.94 -1.21 -5.26
C LYS A 248 3.24 0.05 -4.77
N VAL A 249 3.64 1.19 -5.29
CA VAL A 249 3.05 2.50 -5.04
C VAL A 249 2.27 2.88 -6.29
N LYS A 250 1.01 3.25 -6.10
CA LYS A 250 0.11 3.68 -7.15
C LYS A 250 -0.73 4.83 -6.64
N THR A 251 -1.05 5.80 -7.48
CA THR A 251 -2.11 6.74 -7.16
C THR A 251 -3.45 6.02 -7.18
N PHE A 252 -4.28 6.39 -6.22
CA PHE A 252 -5.67 5.97 -6.19
C PHE A 252 -6.53 7.23 -6.27
N HIS A 253 -7.53 7.18 -7.13
CA HIS A 253 -8.52 8.23 -7.29
C HIS A 253 -9.81 7.79 -6.62
N ASP A 254 -10.46 8.69 -5.90
CA ASP A 254 -11.81 8.46 -5.39
C ASP A 254 -12.80 9.22 -6.27
N ALA A 255 -13.93 8.59 -6.58
CA ALA A 255 -15.04 9.20 -7.29
C ALA A 255 -16.38 8.62 -6.81
N GLU A 256 -17.46 9.29 -7.18
CA GLU A 256 -18.82 8.89 -6.86
C GLU A 256 -19.49 8.18 -8.03
N ALA A 257 -20.29 7.16 -7.71
CA ALA A 257 -21.14 6.47 -8.66
C ALA A 257 -22.48 6.10 -8.03
N ARG A 258 -23.54 6.05 -8.84
CA ARG A 258 -24.87 5.61 -8.40
C ARG A 258 -25.00 4.12 -8.57
N VAL A 259 -25.46 3.42 -7.54
CA VAL A 259 -25.81 2.00 -7.65
C VAL A 259 -27.07 1.88 -8.50
N ILE A 260 -26.98 1.16 -9.62
CA ILE A 260 -28.11 0.95 -10.54
C ILE A 260 -28.63 -0.49 -10.50
N ALA A 261 -27.81 -1.45 -10.10
CA ALA A 261 -28.24 -2.84 -9.90
C ALA A 261 -27.32 -3.62 -8.95
N HIS A 262 -27.82 -4.75 -8.45
CA HIS A 262 -27.05 -5.73 -7.70
C HIS A 262 -26.74 -6.93 -8.58
N VAL A 263 -25.48 -7.32 -8.67
CA VAL A 263 -25.04 -8.51 -9.41
C VAL A 263 -24.82 -9.64 -8.42
N ARG A 264 -25.47 -10.78 -8.66
CA ARG A 264 -25.32 -11.98 -7.82
C ARG A 264 -23.88 -12.50 -7.83
N GLY A 265 -23.40 -12.90 -6.66
CA GLY A 265 -22.07 -13.49 -6.50
C GLY A 265 -22.02 -14.94 -6.94
N ALA A 266 -20.85 -15.35 -7.40
CA ALA A 266 -20.50 -16.74 -7.68
C ALA A 266 -19.46 -17.25 -6.66
N GLY A 267 -19.27 -18.57 -6.57
CA GLY A 267 -18.27 -19.20 -5.70
C GLY A 267 -18.47 -18.83 -4.22
N ARG A 268 -17.43 -18.26 -3.58
CA ARG A 268 -17.46 -17.81 -2.16
C ARG A 268 -18.53 -16.74 -1.85
N HIS A 269 -19.13 -16.15 -2.88
CA HIS A 269 -20.20 -15.17 -2.77
C HIS A 269 -21.55 -15.69 -3.33
N GLY A 270 -21.68 -17.00 -3.56
CA GLY A 270 -22.95 -17.62 -3.93
C GLY A 270 -24.05 -17.31 -2.90
N GLY A 271 -25.24 -16.94 -3.40
CA GLY A 271 -26.39 -16.59 -2.56
C GLY A 271 -26.37 -15.18 -1.96
N ARG A 272 -25.37 -14.35 -2.26
CA ARG A 272 -25.26 -12.96 -1.78
C ARG A 272 -24.70 -12.02 -2.85
N LEU A 273 -24.50 -10.75 -2.52
CA LEU A 273 -23.96 -9.76 -3.47
C LEU A 273 -22.55 -10.15 -3.95
N GLY A 274 -22.39 -10.21 -5.28
CA GLY A 274 -21.11 -10.33 -5.96
C GLY A 274 -20.47 -8.97 -6.20
N SER A 275 -21.21 -8.08 -6.86
CA SER A 275 -20.78 -6.70 -7.13
C SER A 275 -21.97 -5.75 -7.21
N LEU A 276 -21.71 -4.48 -6.93
CA LEU A 276 -22.63 -3.40 -7.30
C LEU A 276 -22.40 -3.05 -8.76
N GLN A 277 -23.46 -3.03 -9.57
CA GLN A 277 -23.40 -2.37 -10.87
C GLN A 277 -23.67 -0.88 -10.63
N CYS A 278 -22.72 -0.05 -11.02
CA CYS A 278 -22.74 1.38 -10.78
C CYS A 278 -22.69 2.16 -12.09
N GLU A 279 -23.21 3.37 -12.04
CA GLU A 279 -23.23 4.33 -13.14
C GLU A 279 -22.45 5.58 -12.73
N LEU A 280 -21.65 6.13 -13.63
CA LEU A 280 -21.01 7.43 -13.50
C LEU A 280 -21.95 8.58 -13.95
N PRO A 281 -21.69 9.84 -13.58
CA PRO A 281 -22.52 10.98 -14.02
C PRO A 281 -22.66 11.13 -15.55
N ASN A 282 -21.69 10.60 -16.30
CA ASN A 282 -21.69 10.58 -17.76
C ASN A 282 -22.39 9.34 -18.37
N GLY A 283 -23.15 8.59 -17.57
CA GLY A 283 -23.90 7.40 -17.99
C GLY A 283 -23.08 6.11 -18.17
N LYS A 284 -21.76 6.14 -17.95
CA LYS A 284 -20.93 4.94 -18.09
C LYS A 284 -21.20 3.95 -16.95
N VAL A 285 -21.48 2.70 -17.33
CA VAL A 285 -21.80 1.61 -16.41
C VAL A 285 -20.59 0.70 -16.17
N PHE A 286 -20.37 0.32 -14.93
CA PHE A 286 -19.27 -0.55 -14.51
C PHE A 286 -19.61 -1.32 -13.23
N ASN A 287 -18.82 -2.35 -12.90
CA ASN A 287 -19.04 -3.16 -11.70
C ASN A 287 -18.00 -2.88 -10.62
N VAL A 288 -18.46 -2.71 -9.37
CA VAL A 288 -17.64 -2.61 -8.17
C VAL A 288 -17.77 -3.89 -7.35
N GLY A 289 -16.80 -4.78 -7.50
CA GLY A 289 -16.82 -6.13 -6.90
C GLY A 289 -15.93 -6.32 -5.66
N THR A 290 -15.05 -5.37 -5.36
CA THR A 290 -14.10 -5.43 -4.24
C THR A 290 -14.33 -4.28 -3.26
N GLY A 291 -13.79 -4.38 -2.04
CA GLY A 291 -13.96 -3.35 -0.99
C GLY A 291 -15.20 -3.52 -0.10
N LEU A 292 -16.19 -4.30 -0.54
CA LEU A 292 -17.38 -4.67 0.25
C LEU A 292 -17.04 -5.69 1.34
N SER A 293 -17.44 -5.39 2.57
CA SER A 293 -17.44 -6.30 3.72
C SER A 293 -18.47 -7.43 3.55
N ASP A 294 -18.36 -8.49 4.35
CA ASP A 294 -19.35 -9.58 4.33
C ASP A 294 -20.74 -9.10 4.76
N ALA A 295 -20.82 -8.14 5.69
CA ALA A 295 -22.08 -7.52 6.11
C ALA A 295 -22.72 -6.73 4.97
N GLU A 296 -21.95 -5.90 4.27
CA GLU A 296 -22.42 -5.17 3.07
C GLU A 296 -22.76 -6.13 1.92
N ARG A 297 -22.21 -7.34 1.86
CA ARG A 297 -22.63 -8.32 0.84
C ARG A 297 -23.95 -9.01 1.15
N ASN A 298 -24.25 -9.16 2.44
CA ASN A 298 -25.50 -9.73 2.91
C ASN A 298 -26.62 -8.68 2.93
N ASN A 299 -26.26 -7.42 3.22
CA ASN A 299 -27.14 -6.26 3.21
C ASN A 299 -26.52 -5.15 2.32
N PRO A 300 -26.68 -5.25 1.00
CA PRO A 300 -26.02 -4.36 0.04
C PRO A 300 -26.59 -2.94 0.04
N PRO A 301 -25.75 -1.92 -0.26
CA PRO A 301 -26.23 -0.56 -0.52
C PRO A 301 -27.40 -0.59 -1.53
N PRO A 302 -28.57 0.00 -1.21
CA PRO A 302 -29.74 -0.05 -2.08
C PRO A 302 -29.48 0.51 -3.48
N VAL A 303 -30.23 0.04 -4.47
CA VAL A 303 -30.28 0.70 -5.79
C VAL A 303 -30.74 2.16 -5.61
N GLY A 304 -30.11 3.07 -6.34
CA GLY A 304 -30.28 4.52 -6.22
C GLY A 304 -29.26 5.19 -5.29
N THR A 305 -28.58 4.44 -4.43
CA THR A 305 -27.60 4.97 -3.48
C THR A 305 -26.35 5.50 -4.19
N VAL A 306 -25.84 6.65 -3.79
CA VAL A 306 -24.53 7.15 -4.22
C VAL A 306 -23.44 6.53 -3.36
N VAL A 307 -22.42 5.98 -3.98
CA VAL A 307 -21.29 5.36 -3.31
C VAL A 307 -19.98 6.01 -3.75
N THR A 308 -19.05 6.16 -2.82
CA THR A 308 -17.66 6.44 -3.17
C THR A 308 -16.98 5.13 -3.52
N PHE A 309 -16.31 5.12 -4.66
CA PHE A 309 -15.43 4.04 -5.09
C PHE A 309 -14.04 4.61 -5.37
N ARG A 310 -13.04 3.75 -5.18
CA ARG A 310 -11.63 4.03 -5.41
C ARG A 310 -11.15 3.28 -6.64
N TYR A 311 -10.43 3.93 -7.53
CA TYR A 311 -9.89 3.33 -8.75
C TYR A 311 -8.43 3.77 -8.98
N GLN A 312 -7.72 3.12 -9.90
CA GLN A 312 -6.32 3.44 -10.19
C GLN A 312 -6.17 4.26 -11.47
N GLU A 313 -6.96 3.95 -12.48
CA GLU A 313 -6.90 4.59 -13.81
C GLU A 313 -8.24 4.41 -14.53
N LEU A 314 -8.45 5.14 -15.62
CA LEU A 314 -9.59 4.94 -16.53
C LEU A 314 -9.15 4.10 -17.75
N SER A 315 -10.07 3.33 -18.34
CA SER A 315 -9.87 2.76 -19.68
C SER A 315 -9.86 3.86 -20.74
N ASN A 316 -9.50 3.53 -21.98
CA ASN A 316 -9.61 4.44 -23.13
C ASN A 316 -11.04 4.99 -23.28
N ASP A 317 -12.04 4.19 -22.90
CA ASP A 317 -13.44 4.57 -22.91
C ASP A 317 -13.86 5.29 -21.62
N GLY A 318 -12.94 5.76 -20.78
CA GLY A 318 -13.27 6.51 -19.56
C GLY A 318 -13.95 5.69 -18.46
N VAL A 319 -13.82 4.35 -18.47
CA VAL A 319 -14.40 3.46 -17.45
C VAL A 319 -13.35 3.17 -16.35
N PRO A 320 -13.68 3.31 -15.06
CA PRO A 320 -12.74 3.03 -13.99
C PRO A 320 -12.20 1.60 -14.00
N ARG A 321 -10.87 1.45 -13.96
CA ARG A 321 -10.19 0.14 -13.83
C ARG A 321 -9.88 -0.16 -12.37
N PHE A 322 -10.09 -1.43 -12.02
CA PHE A 322 -9.90 -1.98 -10.67
C PHE A 322 -10.66 -1.22 -9.56
N PRO A 323 -11.95 -0.87 -9.77
CA PRO A 323 -12.71 -0.09 -8.79
C PRO A 323 -12.98 -0.90 -7.52
N SER A 324 -12.82 -0.27 -6.37
CA SER A 324 -13.08 -0.85 -5.05
C SER A 324 -14.01 0.06 -4.25
N TYR A 325 -15.05 -0.53 -3.65
CA TYR A 325 -16.01 0.17 -2.81
C TYR A 325 -15.32 0.78 -1.58
N VAL A 326 -15.65 2.04 -1.27
CA VAL A 326 -15.14 2.76 -0.09
C VAL A 326 -16.25 2.95 0.95
N GLY A 327 -17.43 3.40 0.52
CA GLY A 327 -18.55 3.69 1.41
C GLY A 327 -19.74 4.30 0.69
N VAL A 328 -20.89 4.33 1.39
CA VAL A 328 -22.07 5.10 0.97
C VAL A 328 -21.83 6.59 1.21
N ARG A 329 -22.40 7.43 0.34
CA ARG A 329 -22.49 8.89 0.49
C ARG A 329 -23.96 9.27 0.65
N ASP A 330 -24.35 9.60 1.88
CA ASP A 330 -25.71 10.07 2.18
C ASP A 330 -25.85 11.59 2.03
N ASP A 331 -24.71 12.28 1.85
CA ASP A 331 -24.56 13.74 1.81
C ASP A 331 -24.54 14.33 0.39
N VAL A 332 -24.66 13.49 -0.65
CA VAL A 332 -24.53 13.91 -2.06
C VAL A 332 -25.76 13.53 -2.86
N ALA A 333 -26.39 14.51 -3.50
CA ALA A 333 -27.41 14.27 -4.51
C ALA A 333 -26.75 13.82 -5.82
N TRP A 334 -27.32 12.81 -6.48
CA TRP A 334 -26.84 12.36 -7.79
C TRP A 334 -27.04 13.48 -8.84
N PRO A 335 -25.99 13.89 -9.56
CA PRO A 335 -26.11 14.93 -10.56
C PRO A 335 -26.93 14.47 -11.79
N PRO A 336 -27.47 15.40 -12.59
CA PRO A 336 -28.14 15.06 -13.86
C PRO A 336 -27.20 14.31 -14.80
N THR A 337 -27.74 13.29 -15.48
CA THR A 337 -27.09 12.56 -16.57
C THR A 337 -26.75 13.56 -17.66
N ASP A 338 -25.45 13.77 -17.92
CA ASP A 338 -24.80 14.74 -18.87
C ASP A 338 -23.68 15.56 -18.21
N THR A 339 -23.43 15.36 -16.92
CA THR A 339 -22.25 15.92 -16.26
C THR A 339 -20.98 15.21 -16.77
N PRO A 340 -19.92 15.94 -17.17
CA PRO A 340 -18.65 15.33 -17.57
C PRO A 340 -18.14 14.34 -16.51
N ALA A 341 -17.42 13.31 -16.94
CA ALA A 341 -16.79 12.37 -16.01
C ALA A 341 -15.99 13.16 -14.95
N PRO A 342 -16.09 12.81 -13.65
CA PRO A 342 -15.35 13.53 -12.63
C PRO A 342 -13.86 13.50 -12.98
N ALA A 343 -13.22 14.67 -12.97
CA ALA A 343 -11.78 14.75 -13.09
C ALA A 343 -11.14 13.89 -11.97
N PRO A 344 -10.04 13.17 -12.23
CA PRO A 344 -9.39 12.34 -11.24
C PRO A 344 -9.04 13.17 -10.00
N ALA A 345 -9.81 13.00 -8.93
CA ALA A 345 -9.54 13.62 -7.64
C ALA A 345 -8.63 12.67 -6.83
N PRO A 346 -7.57 13.18 -6.17
CA PRO A 346 -6.79 12.36 -5.26
C PRO A 346 -7.70 11.80 -4.17
N ALA A 347 -7.46 10.56 -3.75
CA ALA A 347 -8.21 9.89 -2.71
C ALA A 347 -8.39 10.80 -1.47
N ARG A 348 -9.64 11.02 -1.05
CA ARG A 348 -9.94 11.93 0.06
C ARG A 348 -9.62 11.24 1.39
N ALA A 349 -8.84 11.90 2.24
CA ALA A 349 -8.85 11.57 3.67
C ALA A 349 -10.23 11.95 4.23
N ARG A 350 -10.82 11.09 5.07
CA ARG A 350 -12.16 11.30 5.60
C ARG A 350 -12.21 12.62 6.38
N ALA A 351 -13.10 13.54 6.00
CA ALA A 351 -13.36 14.74 6.77
C ALA A 351 -13.84 14.34 8.18
N ALA A 352 -13.24 14.92 9.20
CA ALA A 352 -13.76 14.82 10.56
C ALA A 352 -15.20 15.38 10.56
N ALA A 353 -16.12 14.67 11.21
CA ALA A 353 -17.49 15.12 11.37
C ALA A 353 -17.52 16.56 11.94
N PRO A 354 -18.45 17.42 11.50
CA PRO A 354 -18.50 18.80 11.96
C PRO A 354 -18.69 18.82 13.48
N ALA A 355 -17.81 19.56 14.16
CA ALA A 355 -17.88 19.75 15.59
C ALA A 355 -19.23 20.41 15.94
N ARG A 356 -20.04 19.66 16.68
CA ARG A 356 -21.19 20.20 17.40
C ARG A 356 -20.66 21.35 18.26
N ALA A 357 -21.25 22.53 18.15
CA ALA A 357 -20.91 23.69 18.96
C ALA A 357 -20.97 23.30 20.44
N ALA A 358 -19.79 23.12 21.04
CA ALA A 358 -19.64 22.84 22.46
C ALA A 358 -18.91 24.04 23.06
N GLN A 359 -19.53 24.55 24.11
CA GLN A 359 -19.13 25.71 24.88
C GLN A 359 -17.66 25.64 25.32
N VAL A 360 -17.04 26.81 25.37
CA VAL A 360 -15.71 27.05 25.94
C VAL A 360 -15.62 26.38 27.31
N THR A 361 -14.89 25.26 27.36
CA THR A 361 -14.43 24.63 28.60
C THR A 361 -12.95 24.35 28.40
N ALA A 362 -12.16 24.65 29.45
CA ALA A 362 -10.71 24.68 29.42
C ALA A 362 -10.09 23.41 28.82
N SER A 363 -9.03 23.57 28.02
CA SER A 363 -8.26 22.44 27.47
C SER A 363 -7.67 21.60 28.61
N PRO A 364 -7.71 20.26 28.54
CA PRO A 364 -7.18 19.43 29.62
C PRO A 364 -5.65 19.55 29.68
N THR A 365 -5.15 20.10 30.78
CA THR A 365 -3.74 20.06 31.15
C THR A 365 -3.30 18.60 31.22
N THR A 366 -2.27 18.23 30.46
CA THR A 366 -1.75 16.85 30.43
C THR A 366 -0.39 16.81 31.13
N ARG A 367 -0.35 16.24 32.34
CA ARG A 367 0.89 16.00 33.09
C ARG A 367 1.31 14.54 32.98
N ARG A 368 2.60 14.30 32.74
CA ARG A 368 3.22 12.97 32.68
C ARG A 368 4.42 12.95 33.62
N THR A 369 4.60 11.86 34.35
CA THR A 369 5.66 11.72 35.36
C THR A 369 6.49 10.49 35.05
N PHE A 370 7.79 10.59 35.25
CA PHE A 370 8.79 9.59 34.91
C PHE A 370 9.78 9.45 36.06
N THR A 371 10.33 8.25 36.26
CA THR A 371 11.32 7.99 37.31
C THR A 371 12.51 7.20 36.80
N ARG A 372 13.66 7.42 37.42
CA ARG A 372 14.88 6.64 37.20
C ARG A 372 15.60 6.46 38.53
N GLY A 373 15.50 5.26 39.12
CA GLY A 373 15.84 5.10 40.54
C GLY A 373 14.90 5.95 41.38
N ASP A 374 15.47 6.79 42.25
CA ASP A 374 14.71 7.71 43.11
C ASP A 374 14.54 9.12 42.49
N ASP A 375 15.12 9.39 41.31
CA ASP A 375 14.89 10.64 40.57
C ASP A 375 13.47 10.66 40.00
N VAL A 376 12.78 11.79 40.14
CA VAL A 376 11.45 12.04 39.55
C VAL A 376 11.55 13.18 38.54
N TRP A 377 10.95 13.00 37.37
CA TRP A 377 10.88 14.01 36.33
C TRP A 377 9.46 14.10 35.80
N SER A 378 8.87 15.29 35.75
CA SER A 378 7.53 15.48 35.21
C SER A 378 7.47 16.58 34.16
N ILE A 379 6.53 16.43 33.23
CA ILE A 379 6.28 17.37 32.16
C ILE A 379 4.78 17.60 32.00
N GLU A 380 4.38 18.86 31.95
CA GLU A 380 3.00 19.30 31.88
C GLU A 380 2.79 20.20 30.66
N LEU A 381 1.85 19.81 29.80
CA LEU A 381 1.39 20.65 28.70
C LEU A 381 0.13 21.42 29.09
N ASP A 382 0.23 22.74 28.95
CA ASP A 382 -0.85 23.68 29.14
C ASP A 382 -0.91 24.64 27.94
N GLY A 383 -1.73 24.27 26.95
CA GLY A 383 -1.89 25.03 25.71
C GLY A 383 -0.59 25.17 24.91
N ARG A 384 0.06 26.34 25.02
CA ARG A 384 1.33 26.67 24.34
C ARG A 384 2.56 26.51 25.24
N THR A 385 2.36 26.09 26.47
CA THR A 385 3.38 26.05 27.51
C THR A 385 3.73 24.62 27.86
N VAL A 386 5.02 24.35 28.01
CA VAL A 386 5.58 23.09 28.50
C VAL A 386 6.28 23.39 29.82
N LYS A 387 5.74 22.91 30.94
CA LYS A 387 6.37 23.02 32.26
C LYS A 387 7.06 21.71 32.58
N ILE A 388 8.29 21.78 33.06
CA ILE A 388 9.16 20.65 33.34
C ILE A 388 9.61 20.78 34.78
N ARG A 389 9.58 19.68 35.53
CA ARG A 389 10.06 19.63 36.91
C ARG A 389 10.96 18.41 37.10
N SER A 390 12.13 18.62 37.69
CA SER A 390 13.09 17.56 38.03
C SER A 390 13.30 17.55 39.54
N GLU A 391 13.20 16.39 40.15
CA GLU A 391 13.38 16.17 41.58
C GLU A 391 14.38 15.04 41.79
N THR A 392 15.41 15.29 42.59
CA THR A 392 16.41 14.31 43.00
C THR A 392 16.47 14.30 44.53
N PRO A 393 16.48 13.14 45.20
CA PRO A 393 16.47 13.09 46.65
C PRO A 393 17.66 13.84 47.27
N GLY A 394 17.38 14.74 48.21
CA GLY A 394 18.39 15.53 48.90
C GLY A 394 18.82 16.82 48.20
N THR A 395 18.22 17.17 47.06
CA THR A 395 18.42 18.47 46.37
C THR A 395 17.09 19.23 46.24
N GLU A 396 17.17 20.55 46.03
CA GLU A 396 15.99 21.32 45.65
C GLU A 396 15.49 20.91 44.27
N ALA A 397 14.16 20.92 44.08
CA ALA A 397 13.53 20.63 42.81
C ALA A 397 13.79 21.76 41.80
N GLU A 398 14.11 21.40 40.56
CA GLU A 398 14.35 22.35 39.47
C GLU A 398 13.14 22.41 38.54
N ASP A 399 12.55 23.60 38.41
CA ASP A 399 11.42 23.87 37.52
C ASP A 399 11.87 24.69 36.31
N THR A 400 11.52 24.25 35.10
CA THR A 400 11.76 24.97 33.85
C THR A 400 10.46 25.10 33.05
N THR A 401 10.15 26.31 32.58
CA THR A 401 8.98 26.55 31.72
C THR A 401 9.42 27.00 30.33
N ARG A 402 8.84 26.39 29.29
CA ARG A 402 9.06 26.72 27.89
C ARG A 402 7.77 27.19 27.22
N HIS A 403 7.88 28.13 26.29
CA HIS A 403 6.76 28.67 25.52
C HIS A 403 6.96 28.41 24.04
N SER A 404 5.91 27.90 23.39
CA SER A 404 5.90 27.59 21.97
C SER A 404 4.97 28.52 21.19
N PRO A 405 5.21 28.75 19.90
CA PRO A 405 4.41 29.67 19.09
C PRO A 405 2.95 29.21 18.93
N ASN A 406 2.69 27.90 18.99
CA ASN A 406 1.35 27.31 18.95
C ASN A 406 1.31 25.98 19.72
N PRO A 407 0.11 25.44 20.03
CA PRO A 407 -0.02 24.19 20.78
C PRO A 407 0.66 22.98 20.12
N ALA A 408 0.60 22.85 18.78
CA ALA A 408 1.23 21.74 18.07
C ALA A 408 2.78 21.77 18.18
N ALA A 409 3.38 22.96 18.30
CA ALA A 409 4.81 23.10 18.58
C ALA A 409 5.14 22.72 20.03
N ALA A 410 4.29 23.08 21.00
CA ALA A 410 4.45 22.67 22.41
C ALA A 410 4.43 21.14 22.56
N TRP A 411 3.51 20.47 21.84
CA TRP A 411 3.44 19.01 21.80
C TRP A 411 4.71 18.36 21.24
N ARG A 412 5.26 18.90 20.14
CA ARG A 412 6.51 18.37 19.55
C ARG A 412 7.73 18.59 20.45
N ASP A 413 7.80 19.72 21.15
CA ASP A 413 8.86 20.00 22.13
C ASP A 413 8.77 19.01 23.30
N ALA A 414 7.57 18.82 23.86
CA ALA A 414 7.36 17.86 24.94
C ALA A 414 7.66 16.41 24.52
N ASP A 415 7.22 15.96 23.33
CA ASP A 415 7.54 14.63 22.81
C ASP A 415 9.05 14.43 22.65
N SER A 416 9.77 15.47 22.20
CA SER A 416 11.22 15.42 22.05
C SER A 416 11.94 15.28 23.39
N LEU A 417 11.49 16.03 24.41
CA LEU A 417 12.03 15.98 25.78
C LEU A 417 11.74 14.63 26.45
N ILE A 418 10.53 14.09 26.27
CA ILE A 418 10.15 12.77 26.77
C ILE A 418 10.99 11.68 26.10
N ALA A 419 11.15 11.74 24.77
CA ALA A 419 11.98 10.79 24.04
C ALA A 419 13.45 10.83 24.50
N ALA A 420 13.96 12.00 24.88
CA ALA A 420 15.29 12.12 25.48
C ALA A 420 15.37 11.44 26.86
N LYS A 421 14.44 11.74 27.77
CA LYS A 421 14.41 11.12 29.11
C LYS A 421 14.24 9.60 29.07
N LEU A 422 13.44 9.08 28.13
CA LEU A 422 13.31 7.63 27.91
C LEU A 422 14.63 6.99 27.44
N ARG A 423 15.43 7.69 26.62
CA ARG A 423 16.77 7.21 26.24
C ARG A 423 17.75 7.24 27.42
N ASP A 424 17.58 8.20 28.33
CA ASP A 424 18.40 8.34 29.55
C ASP A 424 17.99 7.35 30.66
N GLY A 425 17.05 6.44 30.39
CA GLY A 425 16.63 5.36 31.28
C GLY A 425 15.49 5.71 32.23
N TYR A 426 14.82 6.86 32.08
CA TYR A 426 13.59 7.15 32.81
C TYR A 426 12.43 6.29 32.31
N VAL A 427 11.56 5.86 33.22
CA VAL A 427 10.36 5.08 32.93
C VAL A 427 9.14 5.87 33.36
N GLU A 428 8.11 5.92 32.51
CA GLU A 428 6.88 6.63 32.82
C GLU A 428 6.09 5.91 33.92
N ILE A 429 5.68 6.67 34.94
CA ILE A 429 4.72 6.22 35.94
C ILE A 429 3.35 6.76 35.53
N VAL A 430 2.45 5.85 35.18
CA VAL A 430 1.04 6.18 34.96
C VAL A 430 0.38 6.32 36.33
N ALA A 431 0.04 7.54 36.72
CA ALA A 431 -0.79 7.81 37.88
C ALA A 431 -2.26 7.52 37.58
#